data_AF-A0A1Q4YSG4-F1
#
_entry.id   AF-A0A1Q4YSG4-F1
#
_cell.length_a   1.000
_cell.length_b   1.000
_cell.length_c   1.000
_cell.angle_alpha   90.00
_cell.angle_beta   90.00
_cell.angle_gamma   90.00
#
_symmetry.space_group_name_H-M   'P 1'
#
loop_
_entity.id
_entity.type
_entity.pdbx_description
1 polymer ?
#
loop_
_entity_poly.entity_id
_entity_poly.type
_entity_poly.pdbx_seq_one_letter_code
_entity_poly.pdbx_strand_id
1 'polypeptide(L)'
;MLKLTGRRVVGALAVAIAVIGSVAFAGAGTGMAATKSLTLAYSCPFPLIGTQDMTVRITVADLADSAVVGQPAPPTRVTAIATVPSSATLGLRLVGAATVEGTAVASTAVDNAGAVQNVVANLVVAKTNIPASGSFNTIATGGTAPVTFTRAGTTTVNVGAFSTTLTPRRSNGSLTGLGTFTSACTLKPNQNTLLHTFTVTA
;
A
#
# COMPACT_ATOMS: atom_id res chain seq x y z
N MET A 1 48.12 -83.81 0.21
CA MET A 1 47.53 -84.38 -1.03
C MET A 1 46.18 -83.74 -1.26
N LEU A 2 45.80 -83.61 -2.55
CA LEU A 2 44.47 -83.30 -3.08
C LEU A 2 44.20 -81.85 -3.56
N LYS A 3 44.61 -81.60 -4.81
CA LYS A 3 43.96 -80.67 -5.73
C LYS A 3 42.56 -81.21 -6.05
N LEU A 4 41.52 -80.38 -5.97
CA LEU A 4 40.25 -80.59 -6.65
C LEU A 4 39.70 -79.27 -7.18
N THR A 5 39.81 -79.20 -8.49
CA THR A 5 39.25 -78.31 -9.51
C THR A 5 37.70 -78.34 -9.48
N GLY A 6 37.02 -77.24 -9.79
CA GLY A 6 35.60 -77.31 -10.17
C GLY A 6 34.82 -76.00 -10.20
N ARG A 7 34.84 -75.31 -11.34
CA ARG A 7 33.97 -74.17 -11.72
C ARG A 7 32.48 -74.56 -11.82
N ARG A 8 31.57 -73.62 -11.50
CA ARG A 8 30.29 -73.28 -12.19
C ARG A 8 29.57 -72.17 -11.38
N VAL A 9 29.71 -70.89 -11.75
CA VAL A 9 28.78 -70.09 -12.59
C VAL A 9 27.35 -70.07 -12.06
N VAL A 10 26.87 -68.94 -11.51
CA VAL A 10 25.55 -68.32 -11.80
C VAL A 10 25.57 -66.83 -11.43
N GLY A 11 25.21 -65.97 -12.39
CA GLY A 11 24.38 -64.77 -12.16
C GLY A 11 25.05 -63.48 -11.69
N ALA A 12 25.63 -62.72 -12.61
CA ALA A 12 25.87 -61.30 -12.42
C ALA A 12 24.52 -60.55 -12.39
N LEU A 13 24.16 -59.98 -11.23
CA LEU A 13 23.02 -59.07 -11.12
C LEU A 13 23.40 -57.74 -11.78
N ALA A 14 22.67 -57.39 -12.84
CA ALA A 14 22.80 -56.14 -13.57
C ALA A 14 22.26 -54.95 -12.76
N VAL A 15 22.90 -53.80 -13.02
CA VAL A 15 22.69 -52.46 -12.48
C VAL A 15 21.31 -51.89 -12.83
N ALA A 16 20.67 -51.20 -11.87
CA ALA A 16 19.74 -50.11 -12.15
C ALA A 16 19.70 -49.13 -10.95
N ILE A 17 20.68 -48.21 -10.88
CA ILE A 17 20.59 -47.05 -10.00
C ILE A 17 19.70 -46.03 -10.72
N ALA A 18 18.43 -45.97 -10.34
CA ALA A 18 17.52 -44.91 -10.76
C ALA A 18 17.96 -43.60 -10.08
N VAL A 19 18.70 -42.76 -10.80
CA VAL A 19 18.95 -41.38 -10.39
C VAL A 19 17.64 -40.62 -10.62
N ILE A 20 16.82 -40.53 -9.58
CA ILE A 20 15.69 -39.60 -9.54
C ILE A 20 16.31 -38.20 -9.48
N GLY A 21 16.39 -37.54 -10.63
CA GLY A 21 16.73 -36.13 -10.71
C GLY A 21 15.61 -35.34 -10.02
N SER A 22 15.84 -34.96 -8.76
CA SER A 22 15.04 -33.99 -8.06
C SER A 22 15.16 -32.66 -8.81
N VAL A 23 14.21 -32.36 -9.68
CA VAL A 23 14.01 -31.00 -10.20
C VAL A 23 13.68 -30.16 -8.98
N ALA A 24 14.67 -29.44 -8.47
CA ALA A 24 14.46 -28.38 -7.51
C ALA A 24 13.61 -27.33 -8.22
N PHE A 25 12.30 -27.36 -8.00
CA PHE A 25 11.47 -26.17 -8.14
C PHE A 25 12.06 -25.16 -7.17
N ALA A 26 12.90 -24.27 -7.68
CA ALA A 26 13.19 -23.01 -7.01
C ALA A 26 11.83 -22.35 -6.80
N GLY A 27 11.34 -22.41 -5.56
CA GLY A 27 10.08 -21.80 -5.18
C GLY A 27 10.09 -20.36 -5.67
N ALA A 28 9.01 -19.96 -6.33
CA ALA A 28 8.72 -18.57 -6.62
C ALA A 28 9.03 -17.76 -5.36
N GLY A 29 10.08 -16.94 -5.41
CA GLY A 29 10.49 -16.12 -4.30
C GLY A 29 9.31 -15.24 -3.92
N THR A 30 8.65 -15.57 -2.82
CA THR A 30 7.75 -14.64 -2.17
C THR A 30 8.67 -13.53 -1.65
N GLY A 31 8.81 -12.46 -2.42
CA GLY A 31 9.46 -11.24 -1.95
C GLY A 31 8.84 -10.91 -0.59
N MET A 32 9.69 -10.76 0.43
CA MET A 32 9.23 -10.41 1.76
C MET A 32 8.33 -9.17 1.66
N ALA A 33 7.15 -9.23 2.29
CA ALA A 33 6.22 -8.12 2.32
C ALA A 33 6.84 -6.95 3.10
N ALA A 34 7.25 -5.90 2.39
CA ALA A 34 7.78 -4.70 3.03
C ALA A 34 6.67 -3.86 3.65
N THR A 35 6.97 -3.26 4.80
CA THR A 35 6.20 -2.15 5.35
C THR A 35 7.04 -0.88 5.25
N LYS A 36 6.50 0.14 4.59
CA LYS A 36 7.13 1.46 4.45
C LYS A 36 6.21 2.55 4.97
N SER A 37 6.80 3.65 5.42
CA SER A 37 6.05 4.80 5.93
C SER A 37 6.65 6.10 5.43
N LEU A 38 5.78 7.06 5.15
CA LEU A 38 6.14 8.41 4.75
C LEU A 38 5.16 9.41 5.37
N THR A 39 5.65 10.57 5.81
CA THR A 39 4.80 11.64 6.31
C THR A 39 4.91 12.83 5.36
N LEU A 40 3.78 13.27 4.83
CA LEU A 40 3.70 14.35 3.86
C LEU A 40 2.77 15.45 4.37
N ALA A 41 3.01 16.69 3.95
CA ALA A 41 2.11 17.80 4.22
C ALA A 41 1.29 18.13 2.97
N TYR A 42 0.03 18.43 3.20
CA TYR A 42 -0.96 18.70 2.17
C TYR A 42 -1.68 20.01 2.43
N SER A 43 -2.18 20.58 1.35
CA SER A 43 -3.08 21.71 1.29
C SER A 43 -4.44 21.18 0.85
N CYS A 44 -5.44 21.25 1.74
CA CYS A 44 -6.76 20.66 1.55
C CYS A 44 -7.83 21.77 1.56
N PRO A 45 -8.61 21.95 0.49
CA PRO A 45 -9.70 22.92 0.46
C PRO A 45 -10.89 22.45 1.31
N PHE A 46 -11.38 23.30 2.20
CA PHE A 46 -12.62 23.10 2.95
C PHE A 46 -13.66 24.15 2.53
N PRO A 47 -14.94 23.79 2.35
CA PRO A 47 -15.93 24.69 1.73
C PRO A 47 -16.12 26.05 2.42
N LEU A 48 -16.04 26.11 3.75
CA LEU A 48 -16.37 27.33 4.51
C LEU A 48 -15.15 28.06 5.09
N ILE A 49 -14.05 27.35 5.33
CA ILE A 49 -12.85 27.88 5.98
C ILE A 49 -11.66 28.00 5.02
N GLY A 50 -11.89 27.73 3.73
CA GLY A 50 -10.85 27.74 2.71
C GLY A 50 -9.83 26.63 2.89
N THR A 51 -8.62 26.87 2.41
CA THR A 51 -7.54 25.89 2.38
C THR A 51 -6.91 25.69 3.75
N GLN A 52 -6.77 24.44 4.15
CA GLN A 52 -6.19 24.02 5.40
C GLN A 52 -4.95 23.15 5.15
N ASP A 53 -3.86 23.51 5.81
CA ASP A 53 -2.64 22.71 5.79
C ASP A 53 -2.72 21.60 6.84
N MET A 54 -2.42 20.37 6.44
CA MET A 54 -2.40 19.22 7.35
C MET A 54 -1.29 18.24 6.99
N THR A 55 -0.88 17.44 7.97
CA THR A 55 0.08 16.34 7.75
C THR A 55 -0.64 15.01 7.71
N VAL A 56 -0.16 14.11 6.85
CA VAL A 56 -0.66 12.75 6.76
C VAL A 56 0.52 11.79 6.86
N ARG A 57 0.50 10.94 7.89
CA ARG A 57 1.41 9.80 8.00
C ARG A 57 0.81 8.61 7.29
N ILE A 58 1.48 8.15 6.24
CA ILE A 58 1.03 7.09 5.34
C ILE A 58 1.92 5.89 5.61
N THR A 59 1.31 4.76 5.95
CA THR A 59 1.98 3.49 6.17
C THR A 59 1.40 2.48 5.19
N VAL A 60 2.26 1.84 4.41
CA VAL A 60 1.86 0.84 3.41
C VAL A 60 2.54 -0.47 3.76
N ALA A 61 1.75 -1.51 3.94
CA ALA A 61 2.19 -2.87 4.17
C ALA A 61 2.00 -3.72 2.90
N ASP A 62 2.71 -4.84 2.86
CA ASP A 62 2.72 -5.79 1.73
C ASP A 62 3.20 -5.15 0.42
N LEU A 63 4.10 -4.16 0.52
CA LEU A 63 4.84 -3.67 -0.63
C LEU A 63 5.78 -4.77 -1.13
N ALA A 64 5.85 -4.92 -2.44
CA ALA A 64 6.79 -5.82 -3.07
C ALA A 64 8.22 -5.27 -2.95
N ASP A 65 9.12 -6.02 -2.31
CA ASP A 65 10.58 -5.74 -2.32
C ASP A 65 11.24 -6.16 -3.65
N SER A 66 10.54 -6.95 -4.47
CA SER A 66 10.91 -7.31 -5.84
C SER A 66 9.67 -7.76 -6.61
N ALA A 67 9.72 -7.68 -7.95
CA ALA A 67 8.67 -8.24 -8.81
C ALA A 67 9.27 -8.83 -10.10
N VAL A 68 8.45 -9.54 -10.87
CA VAL A 68 8.84 -10.14 -12.16
C VAL A 68 7.96 -9.53 -13.26
N VAL A 69 8.53 -9.25 -14.42
CA VAL A 69 7.79 -8.73 -15.57
C VAL A 69 6.62 -9.66 -15.92
N GLY A 70 5.45 -9.06 -16.16
CA GLY A 70 4.24 -9.79 -16.53
C GLY A 70 3.56 -10.55 -15.39
N GLN A 71 4.17 -10.64 -14.21
CA GLN A 71 3.55 -11.22 -13.01
C GLN A 71 2.89 -10.13 -12.16
N PRO A 72 1.62 -10.30 -11.73
CA PRO A 72 0.99 -9.36 -10.82
C PRO A 72 1.70 -9.34 -9.46
N ALA A 73 2.18 -8.18 -9.04
CA ALA A 73 2.55 -7.93 -7.66
C ALA A 73 1.28 -7.90 -6.79
N PRO A 74 1.33 -8.42 -5.56
CA PRO A 74 0.17 -8.53 -4.69
C PRO A 74 -0.44 -7.17 -4.35
N PRO A 75 -1.73 -7.13 -3.94
CA PRO A 75 -2.34 -5.91 -3.43
C PRO A 75 -1.66 -5.45 -2.14
N THR A 76 -1.64 -4.14 -1.91
CA THR A 76 -1.05 -3.55 -0.70
C THR A 76 -2.13 -3.13 0.29
N ARG A 77 -1.78 -3.06 1.58
CA ARG A 77 -2.62 -2.45 2.61
C ARG A 77 -2.10 -1.06 2.97
N VAL A 78 -2.99 -0.07 3.02
CA VAL A 78 -2.66 1.32 3.30
C VAL A 78 -3.38 1.78 4.56
N THR A 79 -2.63 2.41 5.46
CA THR A 79 -3.14 3.15 6.62
C THR A 79 -2.63 4.58 6.55
N ALA A 80 -3.54 5.55 6.53
CA ALA A 80 -3.23 6.97 6.53
C ALA A 80 -3.78 7.62 7.81
N ILE A 81 -2.93 8.29 8.57
CA ILE A 81 -3.31 9.06 9.76
C ILE A 81 -3.14 10.52 9.42
N ALA A 82 -4.25 11.24 9.27
CA ALA A 82 -4.26 12.67 8.99
C ALA A 82 -4.41 13.46 10.29
N THR A 83 -3.51 14.41 10.52
CA THR A 83 -3.58 15.36 11.64
C THR A 83 -4.32 16.61 11.19
N VAL A 84 -5.58 16.70 11.59
CA VAL A 84 -6.48 17.81 11.30
C VAL A 84 -6.11 19.02 12.17
N PRO A 85 -5.85 20.21 11.60
CA PRO A 85 -5.45 21.39 12.36
C PRO A 85 -6.62 21.97 13.17
N SER A 86 -6.30 22.77 14.18
CA SER A 86 -7.31 23.41 15.05
C SER A 86 -8.30 24.29 14.30
N SER A 87 -7.88 24.97 13.23
CA SER A 87 -8.74 25.77 12.35
C SER A 87 -9.82 24.91 11.66
N ALA A 88 -9.45 23.72 11.18
CA ALA A 88 -10.39 22.76 10.61
C ALA A 88 -11.34 22.20 11.67
N THR A 89 -10.84 21.90 12.87
CA THR A 89 -11.68 21.54 14.03
C THR A 89 -12.72 22.63 14.30
N LEU A 90 -12.32 23.90 14.38
CA LEU A 90 -13.23 25.02 14.61
C LEU A 90 -14.29 25.12 13.51
N GLY A 91 -13.91 25.00 12.24
CA GLY A 91 -14.86 24.99 11.11
C GLY A 91 -15.88 23.86 11.20
N LEU A 92 -15.44 22.65 11.56
CA LEU A 92 -16.34 21.52 11.77
C LEU A 92 -17.27 21.74 12.97
N ARG A 93 -16.77 22.32 14.06
CA ARG A 93 -17.60 22.67 15.24
C ARG A 93 -18.62 23.74 14.92
N LEU A 94 -18.28 24.73 14.09
CA LEU A 94 -19.18 25.81 13.66
C LEU A 94 -20.42 25.27 12.92
N VAL A 95 -20.26 24.21 12.11
CA VAL A 95 -21.39 23.54 11.45
C VAL A 95 -22.11 22.51 12.35
N GLY A 96 -21.74 22.43 13.62
CA GLY A 96 -22.34 21.56 14.63
C GLY A 96 -21.87 20.10 14.55
N ALA A 97 -20.73 19.83 13.91
CA ALA A 97 -20.21 18.47 13.81
C ALA A 97 -19.69 17.97 15.17
N ALA A 98 -20.07 16.75 15.51
CA ALA A 98 -19.50 15.97 16.60
C ALA A 98 -18.61 14.84 16.08
N THR A 99 -18.87 14.36 14.86
CA THR A 99 -18.04 13.33 14.20
C THR A 99 -17.82 13.65 12.74
N VAL A 100 -16.76 13.09 12.18
CA VAL A 100 -16.48 13.08 10.73
C VAL A 100 -16.08 11.67 10.31
N GLU A 101 -16.56 11.24 9.15
CA GLU A 101 -16.29 9.94 8.53
C GLU A 101 -16.43 10.07 7.01
N GLY A 102 -16.00 9.08 6.24
CA GLY A 102 -16.11 9.15 4.79
C GLY A 102 -15.20 8.19 4.04
N THR A 103 -14.75 8.62 2.87
CA THR A 103 -13.81 7.87 2.02
C THR A 103 -12.67 8.77 1.55
N ALA A 104 -11.58 8.15 1.14
CA ALA A 104 -10.47 8.82 0.48
C ALA A 104 -9.96 7.99 -0.70
N VAL A 105 -9.51 8.67 -1.75
CA VAL A 105 -8.89 8.09 -2.93
C VAL A 105 -7.53 8.76 -3.09
N ALA A 106 -6.46 7.98 -2.97
CA ALA A 106 -5.09 8.48 -3.13
C ALA A 106 -4.50 7.98 -4.44
N SER A 107 -3.72 8.84 -5.11
CA SER A 107 -2.99 8.50 -6.32
C SER A 107 -1.50 8.42 -6.04
N THR A 108 -0.87 7.34 -6.47
CA THR A 108 0.56 7.09 -6.32
C THR A 108 1.16 6.86 -7.70
N ALA A 109 2.21 7.61 -8.03
CA ALA A 109 2.95 7.42 -9.27
C ALA A 109 3.98 6.30 -9.06
N VAL A 110 3.87 5.25 -9.86
CA VAL A 110 4.83 4.13 -9.88
C VAL A 110 5.58 4.19 -11.19
N ASP A 111 6.86 4.52 -11.13
CA ASP A 111 7.75 4.56 -12.30
C ASP A 111 8.50 3.23 -12.41
N ASN A 112 8.12 2.40 -13.38
CA ASN A 112 8.75 1.13 -13.70
C ASN A 112 9.73 1.30 -14.87
N ALA A 113 10.99 1.61 -14.55
CA ALA A 113 12.07 1.81 -15.52
C ALA A 113 11.72 2.81 -16.66
N GLY A 114 11.14 3.96 -16.29
CA GLY A 114 10.70 5.02 -17.19
C GLY A 114 9.23 4.91 -17.63
N ALA A 115 8.56 3.78 -17.35
CA ALA A 115 7.13 3.64 -17.58
C ALA A 115 6.34 4.02 -16.33
N VAL A 116 5.80 5.24 -16.32
CA VAL A 116 4.99 5.75 -15.20
C VAL A 116 3.54 5.26 -15.33
N GLN A 117 3.03 4.67 -14.25
CA GLN A 117 1.62 4.33 -14.08
C GLN A 117 1.08 4.88 -12.76
N ASN A 118 -0.18 5.28 -12.75
CA ASN A 118 -0.85 5.76 -11.55
C ASN A 118 -1.59 4.61 -10.88
N VAL A 119 -1.19 4.28 -9.65
CA VAL A 119 -1.86 3.29 -8.81
C VAL A 119 -2.78 4.01 -7.84
N VAL A 120 -4.03 3.56 -7.79
CA VAL A 120 -5.05 4.16 -6.92
C VAL A 120 -5.21 3.31 -5.66
N ALA A 121 -5.18 3.98 -4.50
CA ALA A 121 -5.58 3.40 -3.23
C ALA A 121 -6.97 3.92 -2.83
N ASN A 122 -7.90 3.00 -2.57
CA ASN A 122 -9.23 3.33 -2.06
C ASN A 122 -9.26 3.10 -0.56
N LEU A 123 -9.63 4.12 0.20
CA LEU A 123 -9.60 4.11 1.66
C LEU A 123 -10.97 4.50 2.24
N VAL A 124 -11.27 3.94 3.41
CA VAL A 124 -12.40 4.34 4.26
C VAL A 124 -11.86 5.18 5.40
N VAL A 125 -12.39 6.39 5.55
CA VAL A 125 -12.10 7.28 6.68
C VAL A 125 -12.99 6.87 7.84
N ALA A 126 -12.37 6.35 8.90
CA ALA A 126 -13.08 5.88 10.08
C ALA A 126 -13.79 7.01 10.81
N LYS A 127 -14.94 6.69 11.40
CA LYS A 127 -15.70 7.63 12.23
C LYS A 127 -14.84 8.14 13.38
N THR A 128 -14.61 9.44 13.37
CA THR A 128 -13.71 10.11 14.30
C THR A 128 -14.48 11.17 15.09
N ASN A 129 -14.33 11.17 16.42
CA ASN A 129 -14.88 12.21 17.28
C ASN A 129 -14.10 13.51 17.10
N ILE A 130 -14.82 14.61 16.91
CA ILE A 130 -14.23 15.94 16.77
C ILE A 130 -14.15 16.55 18.18
N PRO A 131 -12.95 16.93 18.66
CA PRO A 131 -12.82 17.55 19.98
C PRO A 131 -13.46 18.94 20.00
N ALA A 132 -13.69 19.47 21.20
CA ALA A 132 -14.22 20.83 21.37
C ALA A 132 -13.30 21.90 20.77
N SER A 133 -11.99 21.67 20.80
CA SER A 133 -10.94 22.56 20.30
C SER A 133 -9.64 21.78 20.02
N GLY A 134 -8.68 22.44 19.37
CA GLY A 134 -7.35 21.87 19.10
C GLY A 134 -7.31 20.95 17.88
N SER A 135 -6.14 20.41 17.58
CA SER A 135 -5.95 19.42 16.50
C SER A 135 -6.42 18.03 16.93
N PHE A 136 -6.77 17.19 15.96
CA PHE A 136 -7.06 15.78 16.19
C PHE A 136 -6.60 14.91 15.03
N ASN A 137 -6.51 13.61 15.27
CA ASN A 137 -6.17 12.64 14.22
C ASN A 137 -7.42 11.92 13.72
N THR A 138 -7.51 11.74 12.41
CA THR A 138 -8.44 10.80 11.78
C THR A 138 -7.65 9.72 11.04
N ILE A 139 -8.23 8.53 10.91
CA ILE A 139 -7.57 7.36 10.33
C ILE A 139 -8.36 6.93 9.10
N ALA A 140 -7.66 6.73 7.99
CA ALA A 140 -8.20 6.10 6.80
C ALA A 140 -7.46 4.78 6.52
N THR A 141 -8.19 3.72 6.20
CA THR A 141 -7.61 2.41 5.90
C THR A 141 -8.18 1.83 4.61
N GLY A 142 -7.37 1.04 3.92
CA GLY A 142 -7.76 0.38 2.67
C GLY A 142 -6.55 -0.21 1.97
N GLY A 143 -6.48 -0.06 0.64
CA GLY A 143 -5.40 -0.68 -0.12
C GLY A 143 -5.43 -0.38 -1.61
N THR A 144 -4.48 -0.97 -2.32
CA THR A 144 -4.39 -0.96 -3.78
C THR A 144 -4.78 -2.32 -4.36
N ALA A 145 -5.24 -2.35 -5.59
CA ALA A 145 -5.34 -3.59 -6.36
C ALA A 145 -3.93 -4.15 -6.70
N PRO A 146 -3.83 -5.42 -7.15
CA PRO A 146 -2.60 -5.96 -7.73
C PRO A 146 -2.11 -5.12 -8.91
N VAL A 147 -0.79 -5.01 -9.05
CA VAL A 147 -0.15 -4.19 -10.09
C VAL A 147 0.79 -5.05 -10.91
N THR A 148 0.71 -4.98 -12.23
CA THR A 148 1.64 -5.69 -13.12
C THR A 148 2.69 -4.73 -13.66
N PHE A 149 3.92 -5.19 -13.73
CA PHE A 149 5.04 -4.43 -14.27
C PHE A 149 5.42 -4.95 -15.65
N THR A 150 5.77 -4.03 -16.55
CA THR A 150 6.01 -4.35 -17.98
C THR A 150 7.48 -4.25 -18.36
N ARG A 151 8.33 -3.68 -17.50
CA ARG A 151 9.75 -3.47 -17.74
C ARG A 151 10.58 -4.03 -16.59
N ALA A 152 11.69 -4.67 -16.93
CA ALA A 152 12.72 -4.98 -15.96
C ALA A 152 13.51 -3.70 -15.61
N GLY A 153 13.96 -3.59 -14.37
CA GLY A 153 14.75 -2.47 -13.87
C GLY A 153 14.25 -1.89 -12.56
N THR A 154 14.88 -0.81 -12.13
CA THR A 154 14.51 -0.08 -10.92
C THR A 154 13.12 0.51 -11.05
N THR A 155 12.31 0.29 -10.03
CA THR A 155 10.95 0.82 -9.91
C THR A 155 10.84 1.68 -8.67
N THR A 156 10.26 2.87 -8.81
CA THR A 156 10.06 3.81 -7.70
C THR A 156 8.59 4.05 -7.44
N VAL A 157 8.24 4.26 -6.17
CA VAL A 157 6.87 4.51 -5.71
C VAL A 157 6.83 5.88 -5.07
N ASN A 158 6.15 6.82 -5.71
CA ASN A 158 6.02 8.21 -5.27
C ASN A 158 4.57 8.52 -4.91
N VAL A 159 4.34 8.89 -3.65
CA VAL A 159 3.00 9.21 -3.16
C VAL A 159 2.58 10.60 -3.68
N GLY A 160 1.38 10.68 -4.25
CA GLY A 160 0.84 11.89 -4.86
C GLY A 160 -0.27 12.55 -4.03
N ALA A 161 -1.14 13.25 -4.74
CA ALA A 161 -2.34 13.89 -4.18
C ALA A 161 -3.41 12.86 -3.77
N PHE A 162 -4.37 13.30 -2.96
CA PHE A 162 -5.55 12.50 -2.63
C PHE A 162 -6.81 13.37 -2.62
N SER A 163 -7.95 12.72 -2.82
CA SER A 163 -9.27 13.34 -2.66
C SER A 163 -10.03 12.63 -1.56
N THR A 164 -10.80 13.37 -0.78
CA THR A 164 -11.69 12.81 0.25
C THR A 164 -13.14 13.14 -0.06
N THR A 165 -14.06 12.28 0.38
CA THR A 165 -15.48 12.58 0.47
C THR A 165 -15.89 12.40 1.92
N LEU A 166 -16.09 13.51 2.62
CA LEU A 166 -16.27 13.56 4.07
C LEU A 166 -17.69 13.97 4.44
N THR A 167 -18.22 13.34 5.48
CA THR A 167 -19.55 13.59 6.00
C THR A 167 -19.48 13.96 7.48
N PRO A 168 -19.45 15.26 7.82
CA PRO A 168 -19.61 15.71 9.20
C PRO A 168 -21.04 15.48 9.70
N ARG A 169 -21.16 14.88 10.88
CA ARG A 169 -22.43 14.57 11.54
C ARG A 169 -22.52 15.19 12.93
N ARG A 170 -23.74 15.54 13.33
CA ARG A 170 -24.05 15.98 14.70
C ARG A 170 -23.96 14.81 15.68
N SER A 171 -24.05 15.11 16.98
CA SER A 171 -24.01 14.10 18.05
C SER A 171 -25.13 13.06 17.95
N ASN A 172 -26.29 13.44 17.44
CA ASN A 172 -27.42 12.53 17.18
C ASN A 172 -27.30 11.73 15.86
N GLY A 173 -26.17 11.82 15.16
CA GLY A 173 -25.92 11.12 13.89
C GLY A 173 -26.53 11.77 12.65
N SER A 174 -27.36 12.82 12.79
CA SER A 174 -27.90 13.57 11.65
C SER A 174 -26.79 14.32 10.89
N LEU A 175 -27.02 14.60 9.60
CA LEU A 175 -26.11 15.42 8.80
C LEU A 175 -26.06 16.84 9.33
N THR A 176 -24.86 17.42 9.38
CA THR A 176 -24.71 18.87 9.60
C THR A 176 -25.31 19.67 8.44
N GLY A 177 -25.45 20.98 8.59
CA GLY A 177 -25.91 21.86 7.51
C GLY A 177 -24.97 21.89 6.30
N LEU A 178 -23.72 21.44 6.46
CA LEU A 178 -22.75 21.32 5.38
C LEU A 178 -23.00 20.09 4.49
N GLY A 179 -23.69 19.07 4.99
CA GLY A 179 -23.85 17.80 4.29
C GLY A 179 -22.51 17.09 4.05
N THR A 180 -22.45 16.29 2.98
CA THR A 180 -21.23 15.62 2.52
C THR A 180 -20.47 16.55 1.56
N PHE A 181 -19.15 16.62 1.69
CA PHE A 181 -18.32 17.44 0.83
C PHE A 181 -17.07 16.68 0.36
N THR A 182 -16.50 17.15 -0.75
CA THR A 182 -15.23 16.63 -1.28
C THR A 182 -14.10 17.61 -1.00
N SER A 183 -12.93 17.09 -0.62
CA SER A 183 -11.71 17.88 -0.48
C SER A 183 -10.59 17.26 -1.31
N ALA A 184 -10.16 17.97 -2.35
CA ALA A 184 -9.06 17.58 -3.22
C ALA A 184 -7.74 18.13 -2.64
N CYS A 185 -7.05 17.31 -1.86
CA CYS A 185 -5.83 17.67 -1.17
C CYS A 185 -4.60 17.55 -2.07
N THR A 186 -3.83 18.64 -2.19
CA THR A 186 -2.60 18.69 -2.99
C THR A 186 -1.38 18.67 -2.10
N LEU A 187 -0.30 18.03 -2.55
CA LEU A 187 0.99 18.05 -1.87
C LEU A 187 1.52 19.48 -1.74
N LYS A 188 2.12 19.80 -0.60
CA LYS A 188 2.93 21.00 -0.46
C LYS A 188 4.27 20.82 -1.20
N PRO A 189 4.84 21.90 -1.76
CA PRO A 189 6.08 21.81 -2.53
C PRO A 189 7.28 21.43 -1.65
N ASN A 190 8.37 21.00 -2.29
CA ASN A 190 9.68 20.76 -1.67
C ASN A 190 9.70 19.64 -0.61
N GLN A 191 8.97 18.55 -0.85
CA GLN A 191 8.93 17.36 0.01
C GLN A 191 9.41 16.13 -0.77
N ASN A 192 10.06 15.19 -0.09
CA ASN A 192 10.40 13.91 -0.68
C ASN A 192 9.16 12.99 -0.67
N THR A 193 8.64 12.67 -1.86
CA THR A 193 7.46 11.81 -2.04
C THR A 193 7.80 10.33 -2.21
N LEU A 194 9.09 9.98 -2.27
CA LEU A 194 9.56 8.62 -2.48
C LEU A 194 9.26 7.75 -1.26
N LEU A 195 8.29 6.84 -1.41
CA LEU A 195 7.93 5.87 -0.38
C LEU A 195 8.82 4.63 -0.43
N HIS A 196 9.11 4.17 -1.65
CA HIS A 196 9.82 2.91 -1.85
C HIS A 196 10.54 2.84 -3.20
N THR A 197 11.56 1.98 -3.25
CA THR A 197 12.30 1.62 -4.46
C THR A 197 12.60 0.14 -4.40
N PHE A 198 12.35 -0.57 -5.50
CA PHE A 198 12.58 -2.00 -5.62
C PHE A 198 12.96 -2.36 -7.06
N THR A 199 13.37 -3.60 -7.28
CA THR A 199 13.80 -4.08 -8.61
C THR A 199 12.74 -4.99 -9.20
N VAL A 200 12.44 -4.78 -10.49
CA VAL A 200 11.66 -5.69 -11.31
C VAL A 200 12.62 -6.50 -12.18
N THR A 201 12.57 -7.81 -12.12
CA THR A 201 13.39 -8.70 -12.95
C THR A 201 12.62 -9.14 -14.19
N ALA A 202 13.34 -9.49 -15.26
CA ALA A 202 12.77 -10.11 -16.44
C ALA A 202 12.20 -11.51 -16.15
#